data_AF-A0A1V2QTX6-F1
#
_entry.id   AF-A0A1V2QTX6-F1
#
_cell.length_a   1.000
_cell.length_b   1.000
_cell.length_c   1.000
_cell.angle_alpha   90.00
_cell.angle_beta   90.00
_cell.angle_gamma   90.00
#
_symmetry.space_group_name_H-M   'P 1'
#
loop_
_entity.id
_entity.type
_entity.pdbx_description
1 polymer ?
#
loop_
_entity_poly.entity_id
_entity_poly.type
_entity_poly.pdbx_seq_one_letter_code
_entity_poly.pdbx_strand_id
1 'polypeptide(L)'
;MCAIGNGQFKVRTAYGDQVTHFDAPLPKDKGARDTVTSPAITSLAARSHYCAPDSYRIQLVYMIPAGAPDASAAMVPLIRQHFIQSNDMVSNRAAQYSGDLSLRVACDSAGQPAVRVLRSSHNNSDIGAIDQEVARQGQRITGQDNVVYWGDGGCGGGVAYGSGDTRPGVENAVNNAPGIAVVYGRCPFTYMLHEQGHSMGAVLPNAPNTSGAGHCNDDADVMCYKDGGPNSGNYRSNVCPSPNGNLDYYWDCNVNDYFHPNPPAGSFLARNWNLASCSNRMVYRPNCG
;
A
#
# COMPACT_ATOMS: atom_id res chain seq x y z
N MET A 1 0.82 0.21 24.90
CA MET A 1 -0.24 0.37 23.89
C MET A 1 -1.52 0.62 24.66
N CYS A 2 -2.18 1.76 24.44
CA CYS A 2 -3.47 2.05 25.07
C CYS A 2 -4.48 2.31 23.96
N ALA A 3 -5.63 1.64 24.03
CA ALA A 3 -6.75 1.90 23.13
C ALA A 3 -7.28 3.31 23.43
N ILE A 4 -7.33 4.15 22.39
CA ILE A 4 -8.05 5.41 22.39
C ILE A 4 -9.25 5.19 21.47
N GLY A 5 -10.45 5.56 21.89
CA GLY A 5 -11.68 5.23 21.15
C GLY A 5 -11.60 5.58 19.65
N ASN A 6 -12.40 4.91 18.81
CA ASN A 6 -12.41 5.03 17.34
C ASN A 6 -11.28 4.27 16.61
N GLY A 7 -10.98 3.03 17.03
CA GLY A 7 -10.08 2.15 16.27
C GLY A 7 -8.62 2.62 16.21
N GLN A 8 -8.26 3.56 17.09
CA GLN A 8 -6.95 4.18 17.16
C GLN A 8 -6.16 3.59 18.33
N PHE A 9 -4.90 3.25 18.10
CA PHE A 9 -4.01 2.81 19.16
C PHE A 9 -2.87 3.78 19.34
N LYS A 10 -2.63 4.13 20.60
CA LYS A 10 -1.46 4.91 20.99
C LYS A 10 -0.25 3.98 21.11
N VAL A 11 0.68 4.06 20.16
CA VAL A 11 1.98 3.38 20.18
C VAL A 11 3.03 4.36 20.67
N ARG A 12 3.67 4.04 21.78
CA ARG A 12 4.81 4.82 22.28
C ARG A 12 6.05 4.45 21.47
N THR A 13 6.55 5.39 20.67
CA THR A 13 7.79 5.25 19.91
C THR A 13 8.92 6.02 20.60
N ALA A 14 10.16 5.86 20.11
CA ALA A 14 11.30 6.66 20.55
C ALA A 14 11.14 8.17 20.28
N TYR A 15 10.15 8.56 19.47
CA TYR A 15 9.86 9.92 19.04
C TYR A 15 8.53 10.46 19.60
N GLY A 16 7.97 9.80 20.61
CA GLY A 16 6.69 10.15 21.22
C GLY A 16 5.58 9.16 20.90
N ASP A 17 4.40 9.44 21.44
CA ASP A 17 3.24 8.60 21.26
C ASP A 17 2.62 8.85 19.87
N GLN A 18 2.60 7.85 19.01
CA GLN A 18 1.96 7.88 17.68
C GLN A 18 0.62 7.16 17.70
N VAL A 19 -0.26 7.53 16.77
CA VAL A 19 -1.59 6.93 16.61
C VAL A 19 -1.60 6.13 15.32
N THR A 20 -1.91 4.83 15.41
CA THR A 20 -2.02 3.96 14.23
C THR A 20 -3.29 3.10 14.33
N HIS A 21 -3.80 2.66 13.17
CA HIS A 21 -4.88 1.69 13.08
C HIS A 21 -4.30 0.27 13.10
N PHE A 22 -4.70 -0.55 14.07
CA PHE A 22 -4.38 -1.99 14.09
C PHE A 22 -5.61 -2.88 13.87
N ASP A 23 -6.82 -2.35 13.97
CA ASP A 23 -8.04 -3.09 13.68
C ASP A 23 -8.49 -2.80 12.24
N ALA A 24 -9.21 -3.74 11.63
CA ALA A 24 -9.96 -3.48 10.41
C ALA A 24 -10.80 -2.19 10.60
N PRO A 25 -10.82 -1.24 9.64
CA PRO A 25 -11.50 0.03 9.82
C PRO A 25 -12.96 -0.18 10.24
N LEU A 26 -13.38 0.39 11.38
CA LEU A 26 -14.78 0.32 11.77
C LEU A 26 -15.61 1.08 10.73
N PRO A 27 -16.91 0.77 10.54
CA PRO A 27 -17.78 1.47 9.60
C PRO A 27 -17.82 3.00 9.75
N LYS A 28 -17.46 3.50 10.94
CA LYS A 28 -17.34 4.94 11.26
C LYS A 28 -15.97 5.56 10.95
N ASP A 29 -14.93 4.74 10.87
CA ASP A 29 -13.56 5.14 10.51
C ASP A 29 -13.38 5.12 8.98
N LYS A 30 -14.30 4.45 8.29
CA LYS A 30 -14.61 4.67 6.87
C LYS A 30 -15.24 6.06 6.75
N GLY A 31 -14.41 7.11 6.77
CA GLY A 31 -14.82 8.43 6.30
C GLY A 31 -15.59 8.25 4.99
N ALA A 32 -16.72 8.93 4.84
CA ALA A 32 -17.54 8.81 3.65
C ALA A 32 -16.66 9.10 2.42
N ARG A 33 -16.26 8.05 1.69
CA ARG A 33 -15.79 8.22 0.33
C ARG A 33 -17.02 8.71 -0.41
N ASP A 34 -16.92 9.91 -0.99
CA ASP A 34 -17.96 10.41 -1.87
C ASP A 34 -18.30 9.28 -2.86
N THR A 35 -19.60 8.99 -3.01
CA THR A 35 -20.09 7.96 -3.93
C THR A 35 -19.66 8.32 -5.35
N VAL A 36 -18.47 7.87 -5.75
CA VAL A 36 -17.99 8.00 -7.13
C VAL A 36 -18.81 7.02 -7.95
N THR A 37 -19.75 7.57 -8.72
CA THR A 37 -20.39 6.85 -9.82
C THR A 37 -19.28 6.47 -10.78
N SER A 38 -18.95 5.18 -10.86
CA SER A 38 -17.82 4.65 -11.65
C SER A 38 -17.89 5.16 -13.10
N PRO A 39 -17.12 6.18 -13.49
CA PRO A 39 -17.01 6.55 -14.89
C PRO A 39 -16.06 5.53 -15.53
N ALA A 40 -16.17 5.32 -16.84
CA ALA A 40 -15.27 4.43 -17.57
C ALA A 40 -13.81 4.69 -17.15
N ILE A 41 -13.20 3.69 -16.51
CA ILE A 41 -11.82 3.76 -16.04
C ILE A 41 -10.97 3.98 -17.30
N THR A 42 -10.35 5.14 -17.44
CA THR A 42 -9.31 5.32 -18.45
C THR A 42 -8.29 4.22 -18.22
N SER A 43 -8.13 3.31 -19.17
CA SER A 43 -7.16 2.22 -19.04
C SER A 43 -5.77 2.81 -18.85
N LEU A 44 -5.10 2.46 -17.75
CA LEU A 44 -3.71 2.84 -17.53
C LEU A 44 -2.86 2.27 -18.67
N ALA A 45 -1.86 3.03 -19.11
CA ALA A 45 -0.91 2.52 -20.09
C ALA A 45 -0.15 1.34 -19.45
N ALA A 46 -0.15 0.19 -20.12
CA ALA A 46 0.51 -1.01 -19.60
C ALA A 46 2.01 -0.79 -19.44
N ARG A 47 2.56 -1.26 -18.32
CA ARG A 47 3.97 -1.17 -17.95
C ARG A 47 4.45 -2.54 -17.49
N SER A 48 5.71 -2.85 -17.78
CA SER A 48 6.31 -4.09 -17.31
C SER A 48 6.53 -4.02 -15.80
N HIS A 49 6.20 -5.08 -15.07
CA HIS A 49 6.67 -5.31 -13.70
C HIS A 49 8.03 -6.00 -13.72
N TYR A 50 8.74 -5.99 -12.57
CA TYR A 50 10.01 -6.69 -12.44
C TYR A 50 9.84 -8.01 -11.69
N CYS A 51 10.10 -9.12 -12.37
CA CYS A 51 10.14 -10.44 -11.74
C CYS A 51 11.42 -10.60 -10.92
N ALA A 52 11.31 -10.45 -9.60
CA ALA A 52 12.43 -10.51 -8.69
C ALA A 52 12.72 -11.96 -8.22
N PRO A 53 13.94 -12.49 -8.46
CA PRO A 53 14.29 -13.86 -8.05
C PRO A 53 14.64 -13.97 -6.55
N ASP A 54 15.08 -12.87 -5.92
CA ASP A 54 15.45 -12.77 -4.51
C ASP A 54 14.26 -12.44 -3.59
N SER A 55 14.43 -12.52 -2.26
CA SER A 55 13.34 -12.27 -1.32
C SER A 55 12.88 -10.81 -1.25
N TYR A 56 13.63 -9.86 -1.82
CA TYR A 56 13.32 -8.43 -1.81
C TYR A 56 12.29 -8.08 -2.87
N ARG A 57 11.04 -8.44 -2.59
CA ARG A 57 9.93 -8.37 -3.53
C ARG A 57 8.59 -8.46 -2.83
N ILE A 58 7.57 -8.05 -3.57
CA ILE A 58 6.17 -8.26 -3.22
C ILE A 58 5.79 -9.73 -3.45
N GLN A 59 5.13 -10.32 -2.47
CA GLN A 59 4.53 -11.65 -2.53
C GLN A 59 3.02 -11.50 -2.42
N LEU A 60 2.32 -11.85 -3.50
CA LEU A 60 0.85 -11.86 -3.52
C LEU A 60 0.34 -13.14 -2.85
N VAL A 61 -0.67 -13.02 -2.00
CA VAL A 61 -1.26 -14.13 -1.25
C VAL A 61 -2.78 -14.03 -1.34
N TYR A 62 -3.45 -15.13 -1.68
CA TYR A 62 -4.86 -15.32 -1.43
C TYR A 62 -5.00 -16.23 -0.21
N MET A 63 -5.49 -15.67 0.90
CA MET A 63 -5.71 -16.37 2.15
C MET A 63 -7.20 -16.71 2.31
N ILE A 64 -7.51 -18.01 2.29
CA ILE A 64 -8.86 -18.54 2.47
C ILE A 64 -9.14 -18.66 3.98
N PRO A 65 -10.10 -17.93 4.55
CA PRO A 65 -10.45 -18.05 5.98
C PRO A 65 -10.94 -19.45 6.33
N ALA A 66 -10.76 -19.89 7.58
CA ALA A 66 -11.27 -21.20 8.01
C ALA A 66 -12.80 -21.29 7.80
N GLY A 67 -13.25 -22.39 7.20
CA GLY A 67 -14.66 -22.63 6.89
C GLY A 67 -15.18 -21.91 5.63
N ALA A 68 -14.40 -21.04 4.99
CA ALA A 68 -14.77 -20.41 3.73
C ALA A 68 -14.58 -21.39 2.54
N PRO A 69 -15.41 -21.25 1.47
CA PRO A 69 -15.20 -21.99 0.24
C PRO A 69 -13.88 -21.59 -0.44
N ASP A 70 -13.38 -22.46 -1.32
CA ASP A 70 -12.23 -22.15 -2.15
C ASP A 70 -12.66 -21.33 -3.37
N ALA A 71 -12.30 -20.05 -3.42
CA ALA A 71 -12.55 -19.19 -4.57
C ALA A 71 -11.27 -18.86 -5.36
N SER A 72 -10.21 -19.67 -5.21
CA SER A 72 -8.90 -19.41 -5.83
C SER A 72 -8.96 -19.24 -7.35
N ALA A 73 -9.84 -19.98 -8.03
CA ALA A 73 -10.05 -19.88 -9.48
C ALA A 73 -10.48 -18.47 -9.93
N ALA A 74 -11.21 -17.73 -9.08
CA ALA A 74 -11.62 -16.35 -9.36
C ALA A 74 -10.64 -15.32 -8.77
N MET A 75 -10.12 -15.59 -7.57
CA MET A 75 -9.29 -14.63 -6.84
C MET A 75 -7.86 -14.54 -7.40
N VAL A 76 -7.25 -15.63 -7.84
CA VAL A 76 -5.87 -15.59 -8.37
C VAL A 76 -5.74 -14.67 -9.60
N PRO A 77 -6.60 -14.78 -10.64
CA PRO A 77 -6.57 -13.85 -11.77
C PRO A 77 -6.83 -12.40 -11.36
N LEU A 78 -7.77 -12.17 -10.43
CA LEU A 78 -8.11 -10.84 -9.94
C LEU A 78 -6.93 -10.17 -9.22
N ILE A 79 -6.28 -10.88 -8.31
CA ILE A 79 -5.14 -10.38 -7.53
C ILE A 79 -3.96 -10.06 -8.45
N ARG A 80 -3.70 -10.93 -9.43
CA ARG A 80 -2.68 -10.68 -10.47
C ARG A 80 -3.00 -9.42 -11.26
N GLN A 81 -4.26 -9.26 -11.69
CA GLN A 81 -4.70 -8.07 -12.42
C GLN A 81 -4.54 -6.80 -11.59
N HIS A 82 -4.93 -6.83 -10.31
CA HIS A 82 -4.77 -5.69 -9.41
C HIS A 82 -3.30 -5.29 -9.27
N PHE A 83 -2.39 -6.24 -9.07
CA PHE A 83 -0.97 -5.94 -9.02
C PHE A 83 -0.46 -5.30 -10.31
N ILE A 84 -0.88 -5.82 -11.48
CA ILE A 84 -0.49 -5.23 -12.77
C ILE A 84 -0.98 -3.78 -12.87
N GLN A 85 -2.24 -3.50 -12.49
CA GLN A 85 -2.79 -2.14 -12.49
C GLN A 85 -2.06 -1.21 -11.50
N SER A 86 -1.71 -1.72 -10.31
CA SER A 86 -0.90 -1.01 -9.33
C SER A 86 0.49 -0.67 -9.89
N ASN A 87 1.15 -1.64 -10.53
CA ASN A 87 2.43 -1.43 -11.21
C ASN A 87 2.30 -0.38 -12.32
N ASP A 88 1.26 -0.47 -13.15
CA ASP A 88 1.01 0.49 -14.23
C ASP A 88 0.84 1.90 -13.66
N MET A 89 0.07 2.08 -12.59
CA MET A 89 -0.13 3.39 -11.97
C MET A 89 1.18 3.98 -11.47
N VAL A 90 1.94 3.22 -10.68
CA VAL A 90 3.22 3.65 -10.11
C VAL A 90 4.25 3.95 -11.21
N SER A 91 4.38 3.07 -12.20
CA SER A 91 5.35 3.19 -13.29
C SER A 91 4.99 4.34 -14.25
N ASN A 92 3.70 4.54 -14.54
CA ASN A 92 3.24 5.69 -15.31
C ASN A 92 3.50 7.00 -14.56
N ARG A 93 3.30 7.02 -13.24
CA ARG A 93 3.64 8.19 -12.43
C ARG A 93 5.15 8.46 -12.46
N ALA A 94 5.99 7.44 -12.36
CA ALA A 94 7.43 7.61 -12.50
C ALA A 94 7.78 8.26 -13.85
N ALA A 95 7.21 7.75 -14.94
CA ALA A 95 7.46 8.24 -16.29
C ALA A 95 7.05 9.72 -16.49
N GLN A 96 5.95 10.16 -15.86
CA GLN A 96 5.52 11.57 -15.89
C GLN A 96 6.58 12.52 -15.31
N TYR A 97 7.43 12.05 -14.40
CA TYR A 97 8.49 12.82 -13.75
C TYR A 97 9.89 12.38 -14.19
N SER A 98 10.01 11.93 -15.44
CA SER A 98 11.27 11.51 -16.08
C SER A 98 11.98 10.37 -15.33
N GLY A 99 11.22 9.55 -14.61
CA GLY A 99 11.70 8.36 -13.92
C GLY A 99 11.39 7.09 -14.71
N ASP A 100 12.14 6.04 -14.40
CA ASP A 100 11.82 4.66 -14.79
C ASP A 100 11.86 3.80 -13.53
N LEU A 101 10.76 3.11 -13.28
CA LEU A 101 10.52 2.33 -12.08
C LEU A 101 9.44 1.29 -12.36
N SER A 102 9.64 0.08 -11.84
CA SER A 102 8.65 -0.99 -11.78
C SER A 102 8.58 -1.56 -10.36
N LEU A 103 7.43 -2.10 -9.97
CA LEU A 103 7.32 -2.88 -8.74
C LEU A 103 8.03 -4.24 -8.90
N ARG A 104 8.71 -4.68 -7.83
CA ARG A 104 9.37 -6.00 -7.75
C ARG A 104 8.39 -7.02 -7.20
N VAL A 105 8.16 -8.12 -7.91
CA VAL A 105 7.19 -9.14 -7.50
C VAL A 105 7.72 -10.55 -7.71
N ALA A 106 7.24 -11.49 -6.90
CA ALA A 106 7.41 -12.91 -7.18
C ALA A 106 6.67 -13.28 -8.47
N CYS A 107 7.33 -13.96 -9.40
CA CYS A 107 6.71 -14.44 -10.63
C CYS A 107 6.69 -15.97 -10.71
N ASP A 108 5.73 -16.50 -11.45
CA ASP A 108 5.68 -17.90 -11.84
C ASP A 108 6.62 -18.18 -13.04
N SER A 109 6.68 -19.43 -13.48
CA SER A 109 7.53 -19.85 -14.60
C SER A 109 7.13 -19.22 -15.95
N ALA A 110 5.95 -18.62 -16.05
CA ALA A 110 5.49 -17.88 -17.23
C ALA A 110 5.79 -16.36 -17.12
N GLY A 111 6.50 -15.92 -16.09
CA GLY A 111 6.82 -14.50 -15.86
C GLY A 111 5.63 -13.68 -15.37
N GLN A 112 4.54 -14.32 -14.96
CA GLN A 112 3.36 -13.63 -14.42
C GLN A 112 3.49 -13.47 -12.91
N PRO A 113 2.94 -12.40 -12.31
CA PRO A 113 2.91 -12.27 -10.86
C PRO A 113 2.29 -13.51 -10.21
N ALA A 114 3.04 -14.13 -9.31
CA ALA A 114 2.67 -15.37 -8.63
C ALA A 114 1.82 -15.07 -7.40
N VAL A 115 0.66 -15.73 -7.32
CA VAL A 115 -0.23 -15.64 -6.16
C VAL A 115 -0.16 -16.96 -5.39
N ARG A 116 0.22 -16.90 -4.11
CA ARG A 116 0.17 -18.06 -3.22
C ARG A 116 -1.25 -18.25 -2.70
N VAL A 117 -1.81 -19.44 -2.88
CA VAL A 117 -3.11 -19.79 -2.29
C VAL A 117 -2.84 -20.50 -0.97
N LEU A 118 -3.25 -19.89 0.13
CA LEU A 118 -3.06 -20.38 1.48
C LEU A 118 -4.42 -20.56 2.17
N ARG A 119 -4.50 -21.49 3.12
CA ARG A 119 -5.70 -21.70 3.97
C ARG A 119 -5.37 -21.33 5.40
N SER A 120 -6.18 -20.46 5.99
CA SER A 120 -6.06 -20.08 7.39
C SER A 120 -6.62 -21.16 8.31
N SER A 121 -6.01 -21.31 9.48
CA SER A 121 -6.52 -22.15 10.57
C SER A 121 -7.72 -21.53 11.31
N HIS A 122 -7.99 -20.23 11.12
CA HIS A 122 -9.08 -19.49 11.75
C HIS A 122 -9.82 -18.56 10.76
N ASN A 123 -10.95 -18.01 11.19
CA ASN A 123 -11.71 -16.99 10.46
C ASN A 123 -11.57 -15.57 11.05
N ASN A 124 -10.71 -15.37 12.05
CA ASN A 124 -10.39 -14.05 12.59
C ASN A 124 -9.67 -13.19 11.52
N SER A 125 -10.27 -12.06 11.14
CA SER A 125 -9.79 -11.15 10.12
C SER A 125 -8.91 -10.00 10.65
N ASP A 126 -8.59 -10.00 11.95
CA ASP A 126 -7.61 -9.10 12.54
C ASP A 126 -6.25 -9.21 11.82
N ILE A 127 -5.60 -8.08 11.50
CA ILE A 127 -4.33 -8.10 10.76
C ILE A 127 -3.26 -8.87 11.55
N GLY A 128 -3.23 -8.76 12.89
CA GLY A 128 -2.29 -9.51 13.72
C GLY A 128 -2.51 -11.02 13.66
N ALA A 129 -3.76 -11.47 13.61
CA ALA A 129 -4.09 -12.88 13.43
C ALA A 129 -3.69 -13.39 12.02
N ILE A 130 -4.02 -12.62 10.97
CA ILE A 130 -3.64 -12.94 9.59
C ILE A 130 -2.12 -13.01 9.46
N ASP A 131 -1.42 -12.07 10.06
CA ASP A 131 0.03 -11.97 10.07
C ASP A 131 0.71 -13.16 10.76
N GLN A 132 0.18 -13.59 11.91
CA GLN A 132 0.61 -14.81 12.59
C GLN A 132 0.37 -16.05 11.74
N GLU A 133 -0.72 -16.10 10.98
CA GLU A 133 -1.01 -17.20 10.07
C GLU A 133 -0.03 -17.21 8.88
N VAL A 134 0.31 -16.05 8.31
CA VAL A 134 1.37 -15.91 7.28
C VAL A 134 2.73 -16.37 7.84
N ALA A 135 3.06 -16.00 9.08
CA ALA A 135 4.26 -16.46 9.78
C ALA A 135 4.27 -17.98 9.97
N ARG A 136 3.16 -18.57 10.44
CA ARG A 136 2.98 -20.00 10.69
C ARG A 136 3.18 -20.83 9.42
N GLN A 137 2.86 -20.25 8.26
CA GLN A 137 3.06 -20.86 6.95
C GLN A 137 4.43 -20.56 6.32
N GLY A 138 5.36 -19.99 7.09
CA GLY A 138 6.74 -19.75 6.67
C GLY A 138 6.91 -18.63 5.63
N GLN A 139 5.92 -17.73 5.51
CA GLN A 139 5.93 -16.66 4.51
C GLN A 139 6.42 -15.30 5.06
N ARG A 140 6.77 -15.22 6.35
CA ARG A 140 7.42 -14.04 6.96
C ARG A 140 8.93 -14.04 6.69
N ILE A 141 9.30 -13.83 5.43
CA ILE A 141 10.70 -13.79 4.98
C ILE A 141 11.22 -12.35 5.03
N THR A 142 12.43 -12.14 5.58
CA THR A 142 13.06 -10.82 5.59
C THR A 142 13.20 -10.24 4.17
N GLY A 143 12.81 -8.98 4.03
CA GLY A 143 12.82 -8.28 2.74
C GLY A 143 11.61 -8.56 1.86
N GLN A 144 10.73 -9.49 2.22
CA GLN A 144 9.51 -9.75 1.48
C GLN A 144 8.37 -8.88 2.00
N ASP A 145 7.59 -8.30 1.10
CA ASP A 145 6.35 -7.60 1.43
C ASP A 145 5.14 -8.43 1.02
N ASN A 146 4.32 -8.87 1.98
CA ASN A 146 3.19 -9.74 1.72
C ASN A 146 1.91 -8.93 1.50
N VAL A 147 1.36 -8.98 0.28
CA VAL A 147 0.03 -8.43 -0.02
C VAL A 147 -0.99 -9.56 0.02
N VAL A 148 -1.81 -9.58 1.06
CA VAL A 148 -2.73 -10.65 1.41
C VAL A 148 -4.17 -10.25 1.09
N TYR A 149 -4.84 -11.00 0.22
CA TYR A 149 -6.28 -10.94 0.06
C TYR A 149 -6.94 -11.92 1.04
N TRP A 150 -7.70 -11.40 2.00
CA TRP A 150 -8.44 -12.19 2.98
C TRP A 150 -9.85 -12.49 2.48
N GLY A 151 -10.10 -13.74 2.09
CA GLY A 151 -11.39 -14.21 1.60
C GLY A 151 -11.80 -13.61 0.24
N ASP A 152 -13.04 -13.91 -0.17
CA ASP A 152 -13.59 -13.63 -1.50
C ASP A 152 -14.88 -12.80 -1.48
N GLY A 153 -15.26 -12.27 -0.31
CA GLY A 153 -16.45 -11.45 -0.11
C GLY A 153 -16.42 -10.11 -0.87
N GLY A 154 -17.47 -9.31 -0.71
CA GLY A 154 -17.49 -7.93 -1.21
C GLY A 154 -16.39 -7.06 -0.60
N CYS A 155 -16.17 -5.86 -1.15
CA CYS A 155 -15.10 -4.98 -0.67
C CYS A 155 -15.28 -4.59 0.81
N GLY A 156 -14.37 -5.07 1.65
CA GLY A 156 -14.33 -4.80 3.09
C GLY A 156 -13.43 -3.63 3.49
N GLY A 157 -12.53 -3.21 2.61
CA GLY A 157 -11.47 -2.24 2.87
C GLY A 157 -10.08 -2.90 2.89
N GLY A 158 -9.13 -2.27 3.56
CA GLY A 158 -7.79 -2.81 3.77
C GLY A 158 -7.16 -2.30 5.06
N VAL A 159 -6.00 -2.86 5.39
CA VAL A 159 -5.12 -2.42 6.49
C VAL A 159 -3.70 -2.93 6.22
N ALA A 160 -2.69 -2.16 6.61
CA ALA A 160 -1.29 -2.54 6.50
C ALA A 160 -0.47 -2.08 7.70
N TYR A 161 0.68 -2.74 7.91
CA TYR A 161 1.69 -2.20 8.81
C TYR A 161 2.52 -1.16 8.09
N GLY A 162 2.44 0.09 8.55
CA GLY A 162 3.32 1.17 8.11
C GLY A 162 4.58 1.31 8.95
N SER A 163 5.43 2.27 8.57
CA SER A 163 6.62 2.67 9.31
C SER A 163 6.72 4.19 9.38
N GLY A 164 7.06 4.72 10.56
CA GLY A 164 7.41 6.13 10.73
C GLY A 164 8.90 6.43 10.50
N ASP A 165 9.66 5.46 9.99
CA ASP A 165 11.09 5.59 9.75
C ASP A 165 11.36 6.49 8.54
N THR A 166 11.95 7.66 8.78
CA THR A 166 12.21 8.67 7.75
C THR A 166 13.56 8.48 7.06
N ARG A 167 14.39 7.52 7.46
CA ARG A 167 15.75 7.35 6.91
C ARG A 167 15.68 7.05 5.41
N PRO A 168 16.41 7.77 4.54
CA PRO A 168 16.32 7.60 3.08
C PRO A 168 17.13 6.41 2.53
N GLY A 169 17.98 5.78 3.35
CA GLY A 169 18.88 4.72 2.91
C GLY A 169 18.31 3.31 3.05
N VAL A 170 19.11 2.32 2.64
CA VAL A 170 18.74 0.89 2.68
C VAL A 170 18.49 0.37 4.10
N GLU A 171 18.96 1.08 5.12
CA GLU A 171 18.75 0.83 6.54
C GLU A 171 17.32 1.13 7.02
N ASN A 172 16.46 1.72 6.18
CA ASN A 172 15.06 1.95 6.54
C ASN A 172 14.38 0.64 6.97
N ALA A 173 13.59 0.69 8.02
CA ALA A 173 12.93 -0.48 8.61
C ALA A 173 12.08 -1.26 7.60
N VAL A 174 11.40 -0.59 6.65
CA VAL A 174 10.55 -1.26 5.66
C VAL A 174 11.34 -2.17 4.70
N ASN A 175 12.64 -1.93 4.53
CA ASN A 175 13.52 -2.79 3.75
C ASN A 175 13.99 -4.04 4.51
N ASN A 176 13.89 -4.05 5.83
CA ASN A 176 14.59 -5.00 6.70
C ASN A 176 13.64 -5.79 7.62
N ALA A 177 12.35 -5.46 7.61
CA ALA A 177 11.29 -6.26 8.21
C ALA A 177 10.44 -6.91 7.10
N PRO A 178 9.83 -8.08 7.32
CA PRO A 178 8.81 -8.57 6.40
C PRO A 178 7.59 -7.63 6.45
N GLY A 179 7.20 -7.07 5.31
CA GLY A 179 6.01 -6.22 5.20
C GLY A 179 4.73 -7.05 5.16
N ILE A 180 3.61 -6.41 5.54
CA ILE A 180 2.27 -6.97 5.36
C ILE A 180 1.24 -5.88 5.06
N ALA A 181 0.44 -6.14 4.04
CA ALA A 181 -0.72 -5.38 3.60
C ALA A 181 -1.87 -6.35 3.39
N VAL A 182 -3.05 -6.06 3.92
CA VAL A 182 -4.24 -6.92 3.84
C VAL A 182 -5.36 -6.19 3.11
N VAL A 183 -5.93 -6.82 2.09
CA VAL A 183 -7.14 -6.40 1.40
C VAL A 183 -8.28 -7.36 1.75
N TYR A 184 -9.41 -6.84 2.20
CA TYR A 184 -10.56 -7.66 2.59
C TYR A 184 -11.54 -7.82 1.41
N GLY A 185 -11.58 -9.02 0.85
CA GLY A 185 -12.47 -9.36 -0.26
C GLY A 185 -12.12 -8.65 -1.58
N ARG A 186 -13.15 -8.37 -2.38
CA ARG A 186 -13.02 -7.91 -3.78
C ARG A 186 -13.11 -6.38 -3.87
N CYS A 187 -12.12 -5.68 -3.33
CA CYS A 187 -11.96 -4.23 -3.50
C CYS A 187 -11.28 -3.88 -4.83
N PRO A 188 -11.49 -2.67 -5.39
CA PRO A 188 -10.70 -2.17 -6.52
C PRO A 188 -9.19 -2.23 -6.25
N PHE A 189 -8.38 -2.31 -7.32
CA PHE A 189 -6.92 -2.40 -7.22
C PHE A 189 -6.28 -1.24 -6.43
N THR A 190 -6.92 -0.07 -6.37
CA THR A 190 -6.42 1.09 -5.63
C THR A 190 -6.31 0.81 -4.13
N TYR A 191 -7.17 -0.04 -3.56
CA TYR A 191 -7.01 -0.50 -2.17
C TYR A 191 -5.76 -1.37 -2.01
N MET A 192 -5.47 -2.23 -2.97
CA MET A 192 -4.22 -3.00 -2.95
C MET A 192 -3.01 -2.08 -2.94
N LEU A 193 -3.00 -1.09 -3.84
CA LEU A 193 -1.91 -0.12 -3.93
C LEU A 193 -1.82 0.77 -2.69
N HIS A 194 -2.95 1.13 -2.09
CA HIS A 194 -3.03 1.89 -0.84
C HIS A 194 -2.32 1.16 0.30
N GLU A 195 -2.76 -0.06 0.57
CA GLU A 195 -2.20 -0.85 1.67
C GLU A 195 -0.74 -1.25 1.38
N GLN A 196 -0.40 -1.57 0.14
CA GLN A 196 0.99 -1.82 -0.26
C GLN A 196 1.84 -0.54 -0.12
N GLY A 197 1.27 0.64 -0.36
CA GLY A 197 1.92 1.92 -0.12
C GLY A 197 2.33 2.07 1.33
N HIS A 198 1.42 1.74 2.25
CA HIS A 198 1.72 1.71 3.68
C HIS A 198 2.83 0.73 4.04
N SER A 199 2.79 -0.52 3.57
CA SER A 199 3.85 -1.50 3.85
C SER A 199 5.21 -1.09 3.28
N MET A 200 5.23 -0.29 2.21
CA MET A 200 6.42 0.34 1.65
C MET A 200 6.84 1.65 2.34
N GLY A 201 6.11 2.12 3.36
CA GLY A 201 6.47 3.28 4.19
C GLY A 201 5.78 4.60 3.84
N ALA A 202 4.71 4.60 3.05
CA ALA A 202 3.84 5.76 2.87
C ALA A 202 2.73 5.83 3.94
N VAL A 203 2.14 6.97 4.27
CA VAL A 203 2.70 8.32 4.17
C VAL A 203 3.44 8.61 5.48
N LEU A 204 4.64 9.20 5.40
CA LEU A 204 5.40 9.50 6.62
C LEU A 204 4.65 10.50 7.52
N PRO A 205 4.76 10.38 8.86
CA PRO A 205 4.11 11.31 9.79
C PRO A 205 4.56 12.77 9.69
N ASN A 206 5.69 13.02 9.03
CA ASN A 206 6.24 14.36 8.78
C ASN A 206 6.21 14.75 7.30
N ALA A 207 5.50 13.99 6.45
CA ALA A 207 5.30 14.37 5.06
C ALA A 207 4.58 15.73 4.96
N PRO A 208 4.88 16.56 3.95
CA PRO A 208 4.36 17.92 3.83
C PRO A 208 2.84 18.02 3.99
N ASN A 209 2.10 17.03 3.50
CA ASN A 209 0.64 17.04 3.47
C ASN A 209 0.01 15.90 4.28
N THR A 210 0.72 15.33 5.23
CA THR A 210 0.21 14.26 6.10
C THR A 210 -1.03 14.67 6.90
N SER A 211 -1.98 13.74 7.05
CA SER A 211 -3.06 13.81 8.03
C SER A 211 -2.55 13.69 9.47
N GLY A 212 -1.33 13.17 9.65
CA GLY A 212 -0.76 12.78 10.94
C GLY A 212 -1.22 11.40 11.43
N ALA A 213 -2.02 10.67 10.64
CA ALA A 213 -2.53 9.33 10.95
C ALA A 213 -2.30 8.31 9.82
N GLY A 214 -1.28 8.55 8.98
CA GLY A 214 -0.82 7.63 7.93
C GLY A 214 -1.22 8.02 6.51
N HIS A 215 -2.15 8.96 6.35
CA HIS A 215 -2.66 9.41 5.05
C HIS A 215 -2.16 10.80 4.66
N CYS A 216 -2.48 11.23 3.45
CA CYS A 216 -2.27 12.58 2.95
C CYS A 216 -3.60 13.37 2.84
N ASN A 217 -3.51 14.66 2.51
CA ASN A 217 -4.63 15.62 2.53
C ASN A 217 -4.88 16.27 1.15
N ASP A 218 -4.34 15.69 0.08
CA ASP A 218 -4.18 16.24 -1.26
C ASP A 218 -5.24 15.74 -2.25
N ASP A 219 -6.33 15.23 -1.70
CA ASP A 219 -7.54 14.75 -2.38
C ASP A 219 -7.33 13.63 -3.38
N ALA A 220 -7.13 13.94 -4.66
CA ALA A 220 -7.12 12.94 -5.72
C ALA A 220 -5.83 12.10 -5.70
N ASP A 221 -5.61 11.30 -4.66
CA ASP A 221 -4.43 10.48 -4.43
C ASP A 221 -4.84 9.18 -3.73
N VAL A 222 -4.26 8.07 -4.16
CA VAL A 222 -4.51 6.75 -3.57
C VAL A 222 -4.39 6.75 -2.04
N MET A 223 -3.47 7.51 -1.45
CA MET A 223 -3.18 7.58 -0.02
C MET A 223 -3.93 8.70 0.74
N CYS A 224 -4.77 9.50 0.07
CA CYS A 224 -5.39 10.67 0.68
C CYS A 224 -6.87 10.43 1.00
N TYR A 225 -7.26 10.63 2.26
CA TYR A 225 -8.66 10.83 2.65
C TYR A 225 -8.74 11.44 4.06
N LYS A 226 -9.91 11.98 4.41
CA LYS A 226 -10.19 12.49 5.77
C LYS A 226 -10.34 11.33 6.75
N ASP A 227 -9.24 10.93 7.37
CA ASP A 227 -9.15 9.84 8.36
C ASP A 227 -9.36 10.28 9.83
N GLY A 228 -9.60 11.57 10.06
CA GLY A 228 -9.74 12.13 11.41
C GLY A 228 -8.43 12.29 12.19
N GLY A 229 -7.28 12.17 11.52
CA GLY A 229 -5.98 12.53 12.04
C GLY A 229 -5.85 14.01 12.45
N PRO A 230 -4.79 14.37 13.20
CA PRO A 230 -4.61 15.72 13.75
C PRO A 230 -4.62 16.85 12.72
N ASN A 231 -4.20 16.56 11.49
CA ASN A 231 -4.13 17.53 10.41
C ASN A 231 -5.25 17.36 9.38
N SER A 232 -6.23 16.47 9.56
CA SER A 232 -7.25 16.18 8.54
C SER A 232 -8.21 17.35 8.29
N GLY A 233 -8.21 18.36 9.16
CA GLY A 233 -8.85 19.66 8.91
C GLY A 233 -8.22 20.45 7.75
N ASN A 234 -7.01 20.08 7.33
CA ASN A 234 -6.28 20.67 6.20
C ASN A 234 -6.50 19.92 4.88
N TYR A 235 -7.49 19.03 4.80
CA TYR A 235 -7.81 18.35 3.54
C TYR A 235 -8.20 19.36 2.46
N ARG A 236 -7.55 19.28 1.30
CA ARG A 236 -7.69 20.19 0.17
C ARG A 236 -8.28 19.45 -1.03
N SER A 237 -9.49 19.80 -1.44
CA SER A 237 -10.07 19.27 -2.67
C SER A 237 -9.50 19.96 -3.92
N ASN A 238 -9.47 19.24 -5.04
CA ASN A 238 -9.02 19.74 -6.36
C ASN A 238 -7.53 20.15 -6.45
N VAL A 239 -6.66 19.59 -5.61
CA VAL A 239 -5.21 19.83 -5.72
C VAL A 239 -4.65 19.17 -6.99
N CYS A 240 -5.00 17.90 -7.20
CA CYS A 240 -4.75 17.21 -8.46
C CYS A 240 -6.05 17.11 -9.28
N PRO A 241 -6.02 17.34 -10.60
CA PRO A 241 -7.22 17.22 -11.43
C PRO A 241 -7.70 15.78 -11.43
N SER A 242 -8.78 15.46 -10.72
CA SER A 242 -9.37 14.12 -10.73
C SER A 242 -10.01 13.85 -12.11
N PRO A 243 -9.43 12.99 -12.97
CA PRO A 243 -10.06 12.67 -14.23
C PRO A 243 -11.36 11.94 -13.92
N ASN A 244 -12.47 12.52 -14.35
CA ASN A 244 -13.82 11.99 -14.16
C ASN A 244 -14.34 11.96 -12.71
N GLY A 245 -13.76 12.74 -11.79
CA GLY A 245 -14.23 12.82 -10.40
C GLY A 245 -13.91 11.59 -9.53
N ASN A 246 -13.02 10.71 -9.99
CA ASN A 246 -12.47 9.63 -9.16
C ASN A 246 -11.29 10.11 -8.31
N LEU A 247 -11.43 10.06 -6.99
CA LEU A 247 -10.44 10.54 -6.02
C LEU A 247 -9.21 9.61 -5.92
N ASP A 248 -9.23 8.39 -6.45
CA ASP A 248 -8.11 7.44 -6.33
C ASP A 248 -7.25 7.37 -7.62
N TYR A 249 -7.07 8.48 -8.35
CA TYR A 249 -6.42 8.44 -9.67
C TYR A 249 -4.90 8.62 -9.65
N TYR A 250 -4.35 9.36 -8.67
CA TYR A 250 -2.91 9.63 -8.64
C TYR A 250 -2.19 8.80 -7.60
N TRP A 251 -0.95 8.48 -7.93
CA TRP A 251 0.06 8.02 -6.99
C TRP A 251 0.94 9.23 -6.64
N ASP A 252 0.88 9.71 -5.41
CA ASP A 252 1.49 10.95 -4.90
C ASP A 252 1.14 12.19 -5.72
N CYS A 253 0.03 12.84 -5.39
CA CYS A 253 -0.37 14.13 -5.94
C CYS A 253 0.73 15.17 -5.70
N ASN A 254 1.16 15.87 -6.76
CA ASN A 254 2.35 16.75 -6.76
C ASN A 254 3.71 16.09 -6.44
N VAL A 255 3.76 14.76 -6.23
CA VAL A 255 5.00 13.97 -6.02
C VAL A 255 5.88 14.54 -4.90
N ASN A 256 5.28 14.90 -3.76
CA ASN A 256 5.99 15.61 -2.69
C ASN A 256 5.84 14.96 -1.31
N ASP A 257 5.02 13.93 -1.16
CA ASP A 257 4.72 13.32 0.14
C ASP A 257 5.42 11.98 0.37
N TYR A 258 5.45 11.09 -0.62
CA TYR A 258 5.98 9.72 -0.44
C TYR A 258 6.67 9.13 -1.68
N PHE A 259 6.50 9.70 -2.87
CA PHE A 259 6.99 9.18 -4.13
C PHE A 259 7.42 10.30 -5.09
N HIS A 260 8.71 10.32 -5.42
CA HIS A 260 9.23 11.14 -6.52
C HIS A 260 10.47 10.46 -7.11
N PRO A 261 10.49 10.05 -8.39
CA PRO A 261 11.64 9.32 -8.95
C PRO A 261 12.93 10.15 -9.04
N ASN A 262 12.80 11.45 -9.27
CA ASN A 262 13.90 12.40 -9.37
C ASN A 262 13.65 13.65 -8.47
N PRO A 263 13.65 13.50 -7.14
CA PRO A 263 13.23 14.58 -6.24
C PRO A 263 14.18 15.78 -6.35
N PRO A 264 13.68 17.03 -6.39
CA PRO A 264 14.53 18.21 -6.39
C PRO A 264 15.48 18.23 -5.18
N ALA A 265 16.72 18.69 -5.38
CA ALA A 265 17.69 18.80 -4.29
C ALA A 265 17.12 19.64 -3.11
N GLY A 266 17.27 19.14 -1.89
CA GLY A 266 16.75 19.79 -0.67
C GLY A 266 15.25 19.60 -0.40
N SER A 267 14.48 19.06 -1.35
CA SER A 267 13.07 18.70 -1.12
C SER A 267 12.90 17.68 0.02
N PHE A 268 11.66 17.47 0.45
CA PHE A 268 11.33 16.47 1.47
C PHE A 268 11.81 15.07 1.05
N LEU A 269 11.45 14.63 -0.15
CA LEU A 269 11.77 13.31 -0.70
C LEU A 269 13.22 13.15 -1.16
N ALA A 270 14.02 14.23 -1.19
CA ALA A 270 15.47 14.15 -1.34
C ALA A 270 16.20 13.88 -0.01
N ARG A 271 15.52 14.08 1.14
CA ARG A 271 16.11 13.98 2.49
C ARG A 271 15.49 12.89 3.35
N ASN A 272 14.30 12.42 3.01
CA ASN A 272 13.55 11.42 3.75
C ASN A 272 13.28 10.20 2.88
N TRP A 273 12.73 9.15 3.50
CA TRP A 273 12.26 7.96 2.80
C TRP A 273 11.35 8.34 1.63
N ASN A 274 11.64 7.73 0.49
CA ASN A 274 10.98 7.99 -0.78
C ASN A 274 10.80 6.63 -1.46
N LEU A 275 9.54 6.28 -1.73
CA LEU A 275 9.19 4.99 -2.31
C LEU A 275 9.80 4.79 -3.70
N ALA A 276 10.13 5.87 -4.41
CA ALA A 276 10.79 5.82 -5.71
C ALA A 276 12.33 5.79 -5.63
N SER A 277 12.92 5.80 -4.44
CA SER A 277 14.38 5.82 -4.30
C SER A 277 15.03 4.49 -4.69
N CYS A 278 16.29 4.53 -5.11
CA CYS A 278 17.12 3.32 -5.31
C CYS A 278 17.29 2.49 -4.02
N SER A 279 17.13 3.12 -2.87
CA SER A 279 17.21 2.45 -1.57
C SER A 279 15.99 1.56 -1.30
N ASN A 280 14.85 1.79 -1.95
CA ASN A 280 13.66 0.99 -1.75
C ASN A 280 13.79 -0.37 -2.45
N ARG A 281 13.86 -1.44 -1.65
CA ARG A 281 14.06 -2.80 -2.16
C ARG A 281 12.80 -3.43 -2.77
N MET A 282 11.64 -2.78 -2.68
CA MET A 282 10.40 -3.23 -3.33
C MET A 282 10.22 -2.69 -4.75
N VAL A 283 11.12 -1.82 -5.21
CA VAL A 283 11.07 -1.24 -6.56
C VAL A 283 12.33 -1.58 -7.34
N TYR A 284 12.16 -1.77 -8.64
CA TYR A 284 13.25 -1.93 -9.59
C TYR A 284 13.37 -0.65 -10.40
N ARG A 285 14.58 -0.16 -10.55
CA ARG A 285 14.92 1.02 -11.35
C ARG A 285 16.17 0.70 -12.16
N PRO A 286 16.13 0.77 -13.49
CA PRO A 286 17.29 0.46 -14.34
C PRO A 286 18.50 1.36 -14.07
N ASN A 287 18.26 2.60 -13.62
CA ASN A 287 19.30 3.60 -13.38
C ASN A 287 19.85 3.58 -11.95
N CYS A 288 19.44 2.62 -11.13
CA CYS A 288 20.05 2.38 -9.82
C CYS A 288 21.19 1.38 -10.03
N GLY A 289 22.42 1.84 -9.80
CA GLY A 289 23.63 1.04 -9.93
C GLY A 289 23.65 -0.18 -9.02
#